data_AF-A0A2S6QRE1-F1
#
_entry.id   AF-A0A2S6QRE1-F1
#
_cell.length_a   1.000
_cell.length_b   1.000
_cell.length_c   1.000
_cell.angle_alpha   90.00
_cell.angle_beta   90.00
_cell.angle_gamma   90.00
#
_symmetry.space_group_name_H-M   'P 1'
#
loop_
_entity.id
_entity.type
_entity.pdbx_description
1 polymer ?
#
loop_
_entity_poly.entity_id
_entity_poly.type
_entity_poly.pdbx_seq_one_letter_code
_entity_poly.pdbx_strand_id
1 'polypeptide(L)' 'MIKYYIILIFLSSSFLIAGPLDIESIKNECLKKYKNESSEEYTECLKIKINNILYKKEENL' A
#
# COMPACT_ATOMS: atom_id res chain seq x y z
N MET A 1 20.24 -27.06 -21.31
CA MET A 1 20.21 -25.59 -21.11
C MET A 1 18.84 -25.08 -20.65
N ILE A 2 17.74 -25.59 -21.21
CA ILE A 2 16.35 -25.23 -20.83
C ILE A 2 16.01 -25.39 -19.34
N LYS A 3 16.60 -26.37 -18.64
CA LYS A 3 16.33 -26.60 -17.21
C LYS A 3 16.64 -25.38 -16.31
N TYR A 4 17.65 -24.58 -16.65
CA TYR A 4 18.01 -23.40 -15.85
C TYR A 4 17.04 -22.23 -16.02
N TYR A 5 16.43 -22.09 -17.20
CA TYR A 5 15.46 -21.02 -17.47
C TYR A 5 14.17 -21.18 -16.66
N ILE A 6 13.73 -22.42 -16.41
CA ILE A 6 12.53 -22.72 -15.63
C ILE A 6 12.71 -22.30 -14.16
N ILE A 7 13.92 -22.48 -13.62
CA ILE A 7 14.25 -22.09 -12.24
C ILE A 7 14.26 -20.56 -12.08
N LEU A 8 14.71 -19.84 -13.12
CA LEU A 8 14.83 -18.38 -13.12
C LEU A 8 13.47 -17.67 -13.17
N ILE A 9 12.47 -18.28 -13.84
CA ILE A 9 11.09 -17.78 -13.91
C ILE A 9 10.35 -17.96 -12.57
N PHE A 10 10.67 -18.99 -11.80
CA PHE A 10 10.05 -19.23 -10.49
C PHE A 10 10.59 -18.29 -9.39
N LEU A 11 11.80 -17.74 -9.56
CA LEU A 11 12.38 -16.79 -8.59
C LEU A 11 11.80 -15.37 -8.71
N SER A 12 11.27 -14.98 -9.87
CA SER A 12 10.79 -13.61 -10.12
C SER A 12 9.33 -13.37 -9.70
N SER A 13 8.57 -14.42 -9.38
CA SER A 13 7.16 -14.30 -8.98
C SER A 13 6.94 -13.79 -7.54
N SER A 14 8.01 -13.61 -6.75
CA SER A 14 7.91 -13.33 -5.31
C SER A 14 7.85 -11.84 -4.93
N PHE A 15 7.91 -10.90 -5.89
CA PHE A 15 8.18 -9.49 -5.57
C PHE A 15 6.99 -8.51 -5.63
N LEU A 16 5.76 -8.97 -5.83
CA LEU A 16 4.57 -8.10 -5.76
C LEU A 16 3.78 -8.36 -4.47
N ILE A 17 4.36 -7.95 -3.34
CA ILE A 17 3.71 -8.06 -2.03
C ILE A 17 2.54 -7.06 -1.91
N ALA A 18 2.46 -6.04 -2.77
CA ALA A 18 1.40 -5.03 -2.71
C ALA A 18 0.18 -5.43 -3.54
N GLY A 19 -0.82 -6.01 -2.89
CA GLY A 19 -2.20 -5.98 -3.39
C GLY A 19 -2.68 -4.53 -3.55
N PRO A 20 -3.81 -4.31 -4.25
CA PRO A 20 -4.35 -2.96 -4.45
C PRO A 20 -4.56 -2.27 -3.09
N LEU A 21 -4.13 -1.01 -3.01
CA LEU A 21 -4.33 -0.18 -1.83
C LEU A 21 -5.83 0.07 -1.66
N ASP A 22 -6.40 -0.34 -0.52
CA ASP A 22 -7.81 -0.08 -0.20
C ASP A 22 -8.00 1.37 0.24
N ILE A 23 -8.06 2.26 -0.75
CA ILE A 23 -8.24 3.71 -0.55
C ILE A 23 -9.60 4.03 0.06
N GLU A 24 -10.63 3.24 -0.23
CA GLU A 24 -12.00 3.48 0.25
C GLU A 24 -12.11 3.27 1.76
N SER A 25 -11.48 2.22 2.28
CA SER A 25 -11.34 1.99 3.72
C SER A 25 -10.62 3.16 4.42
N ILE A 26 -9.51 3.63 3.84
CA ILE A 26 -8.74 4.77 4.38
C ILE A 26 -9.56 6.07 4.38
N LYS A 27 -10.28 6.35 3.29
CA LYS A 27 -11.18 7.51 3.20
C LYS A 27 -12.27 7.47 4.24
N ASN A 28 -12.96 6.35 4.39
CA ASN A 28 -14.02 6.17 5.39
C ASN A 28 -13.51 6.37 6.82
N GLU A 29 -12.30 5.91 7.12
CA GLU A 29 -11.69 6.11 8.43
C GLU A 29 -11.37 7.57 8.72
N CYS A 30 -10.75 8.28 7.77
CA CYS A 30 -10.45 9.72 7.91
C CYS A 30 -11.74 10.56 7.94
N LEU A 31 -12.75 10.19 7.14
CA LEU A 31 -14.06 10.86 7.12
C LEU A 31 -14.79 10.69 8.46
N LYS A 32 -14.73 9.51 9.07
CA LYS A 32 -15.34 9.25 10.38
C LYS A 32 -14.75 10.17 11.48
N LYS A 33 -13.45 10.49 11.37
CA LYS A 33 -12.74 11.34 12.34
C LYS A 33 -12.97 12.83 12.10
N TYR A 34 -12.85 13.29 10.85
CA TYR A 34 -12.85 14.73 10.54
C TYR A 34 -14.17 15.25 9.95
N LYS A 35 -15.10 14.35 9.56
CA LYS A 35 -16.47 14.62 9.05
C LYS A 35 -16.57 15.60 7.87
N ASN A 36 -15.44 16.03 7.31
CA ASN A 36 -15.36 16.99 6.23
C ASN A 36 -14.20 16.61 5.29
N GLU A 37 -14.52 16.29 4.05
CA GLU A 37 -13.53 15.91 3.02
C GLU A 37 -12.68 17.09 2.53
N SER A 38 -13.15 18.32 2.71
CA SER A 38 -12.44 19.55 2.32
C SER A 38 -11.55 20.10 3.43
N SER A 39 -11.45 19.41 4.57
CA SER A 39 -10.63 19.85 5.69
C SER A 39 -9.16 19.53 5.44
N GLU A 40 -8.27 20.42 5.93
CA GLU A 40 -6.83 20.20 5.85
C GLU A 40 -6.43 18.95 6.65
N GLU A 41 -7.07 18.75 7.81
CA GLU A 41 -6.83 17.62 8.70
C GLU A 41 -7.26 16.28 8.08
N TYR A 42 -8.34 16.26 7.28
CA TYR A 42 -8.73 15.09 6.51
C TYR A 42 -7.66 14.73 5.46
N THR A 43 -7.17 15.75 4.74
CA THR A 43 -6.13 15.58 3.74
C THR A 43 -4.81 15.08 4.36
N GLU A 44 -4.46 15.61 5.52
CA GLU A 44 -3.29 15.17 6.29
C GLU A 44 -3.44 13.74 6.80
N CYS A 45 -4.62 13.37 7.29
CA CYS A 45 -4.94 12.00 7.69
C CYS A 45 -4.73 10.99 6.55
N LEU A 46 -5.22 11.30 5.34
CA LEU A 46 -5.02 10.47 4.16
C LEU A 46 -3.53 10.30 3.86
N LYS A 47 -2.76 11.39 3.82
CA LYS A 47 -1.32 11.37 3.55
C LYS A 47 -0.57 10.48 4.54
N ILE A 48 -0.83 10.65 5.84
CA ILE A 48 -0.17 9.86 6.89
C ILE A 48 -0.50 8.38 6.75
N LYS A 49 -1.77 8.01 6.55
CA LYS A 49 -2.18 6.61 6.42
C LYS A 49 -1.63 5.95 5.17
N ILE A 50 -1.70 6.63 4.03
CA ILE A 50 -1.18 6.12 2.76
C ILE A 50 0.34 5.94 2.86
N ASN A 51 1.07 6.96 3.36
CA ASN A 51 2.51 6.85 3.55
C ASN A 51 2.87 5.73 4.52
N ASN A 52 2.14 5.58 5.64
CA ASN A 52 2.36 4.45 6.54
C ASN A 52 2.16 3.11 5.85
N ILE A 53 1.17 2.94 4.96
CA ILE A 53 0.97 1.66 4.28
C ILE A 53 2.07 1.39 3.23
N LEU A 54 2.46 2.42 2.49
CA LEU A 54 3.48 2.31 1.44
C LEU A 54 4.88 2.07 2.02
N TYR A 55 5.26 2.82 3.06
CA TYR A 55 6.63 2.87 3.57
C TYR A 55 6.87 2.05 4.85
N LYS A 56 5.86 1.78 5.69
CA LYS A 56 6.03 0.86 6.85
C LYS A 56 6.20 -0.60 6.42
N LYS A 57 5.83 -0.90 5.18
CA LYS A 57 6.11 -2.19 4.54
C LYS A 57 7.58 -2.34 4.17
N GLU A 58 8.31 -1.24 3.98
CA GLU A 58 9.75 -1.24 3.69
C GLU A 58 10.61 -1.41 4.96
N GLU A 59 10.14 -1.00 6.14
CA GLU A 59 10.89 -1.17 7.41
C GLU A 59 10.90 -2.60 7.96
N ASN A 60 10.08 -3.52 7.43
CA ASN A 60 10.03 -4.93 7.86
C ASN A 60 10.72 -5.89 6.88
N LEU A 61 11.64 -5.39 6.05
CA LEU A 61 12.38 -6.16 5.04
C LEU A 61 13.85 -6.35 5.43
#